data_AF-A0A319CFP5-F1
#
_entry.id   AF-A0A319CFP5-F1
#
_cell.length_a   1.000
_cell.length_b   1.000
_cell.length_c   1.000
_cell.angle_alpha   90.00
_cell.angle_beta   90.00
_cell.angle_gamma   90.00
#
_symmetry.space_group_name_H-M   'P 1'
#
loop_
_entity.id
_entity.type
_entity.pdbx_description
1 polymer ?
#
loop_
_entity_poly.entity_id
_entity_poly.type
_entity_poly.pdbx_seq_one_letter_code
_entity_poly.pdbx_strand_id
1 'polypeptide(L)'
;TSGAKAFSDHAGAPTDRAIADNESGLFELQKSQRTELPAMQQLLDANIRIIELSESLGVKSYIFCPCMVYGKGEGFGNQVSIQTVAIVSTAKATGRVRDLNKSDEAAWPVCHVVDNALLYIAILRTILSSGDCGHGRNGFYLASSGRVAWKDVYASISTALSKRGLIEASGVYPADDDFLARMAEALNSPKEMVAPQLSGECTFAAKYGYEIGWRPSFQPEHILEAMDDEVDLILASNSDKSERTQKKGAF
;
A
#
# COMPACT_ATOMS: atom_id res chain seq x y z
N THR A 1 4.87 8.23 -9.69
CA THR A 1 4.68 7.14 -8.72
C THR A 1 3.23 6.71 -8.74
N SER A 2 2.97 5.41 -8.77
CA SER A 2 1.64 4.80 -8.77
C SER A 2 1.37 4.16 -7.40
N GLY A 3 0.75 2.98 -7.36
CA GLY A 3 0.63 2.12 -6.18
C GLY A 3 0.34 0.68 -6.59
N ALA A 4 0.68 -0.30 -5.74
CA ALA A 4 0.38 -1.72 -5.99
C ALA A 4 -1.13 -1.96 -6.22
N LYS A 5 -1.99 -1.07 -5.73
CA LYS A 5 -3.44 -1.05 -6.03
C LYS A 5 -3.76 -1.04 -7.53
N ALA A 6 -2.92 -0.42 -8.36
CA ALA A 6 -3.09 -0.44 -9.81
C ALA A 6 -2.97 -1.86 -10.42
N PHE A 7 -2.41 -2.80 -9.67
CA PHE A 7 -2.22 -4.20 -10.03
C PHE A 7 -2.97 -5.14 -9.05
N SER A 8 -4.11 -4.68 -8.52
CA SER A 8 -4.97 -5.45 -7.63
C SER A 8 -6.33 -5.76 -8.25
N ASP A 9 -7.07 -6.66 -7.63
CA ASP A 9 -8.46 -6.98 -7.96
C ASP A 9 -9.37 -5.73 -8.00
N HIS A 10 -9.16 -4.75 -7.11
CA HIS A 10 -9.89 -3.46 -7.12
C HIS A 10 -9.70 -2.67 -8.43
N ALA A 11 -8.60 -2.88 -9.12
CA ALA A 11 -8.30 -2.27 -10.40
C ALA A 11 -8.54 -3.22 -11.58
N GLY A 12 -9.15 -4.40 -11.36
CA GLY A 12 -9.42 -5.40 -12.40
C GLY A 12 -8.17 -6.15 -12.88
N ALA A 13 -7.08 -6.14 -12.12
CA ALA A 13 -5.91 -6.96 -12.43
C ALA A 13 -6.20 -8.46 -12.16
N PRO A 14 -5.60 -9.38 -12.94
CA PRO A 14 -5.77 -10.81 -12.69
C PRO A 14 -5.07 -11.22 -11.39
N THR A 15 -5.70 -12.14 -10.66
CA THR A 15 -5.19 -12.65 -9.37
C THR A 15 -4.99 -14.17 -9.36
N ASP A 16 -5.17 -14.82 -10.50
CA ASP A 16 -5.01 -16.28 -10.70
C ASP A 16 -3.54 -16.69 -10.86
N ARG A 17 -2.64 -15.72 -11.07
CA ARG A 17 -1.19 -15.93 -11.14
C ARG A 17 -0.41 -14.73 -10.58
N ALA A 18 0.87 -14.95 -10.31
CA ALA A 18 1.82 -13.86 -10.07
C ALA A 18 2.04 -13.04 -11.36
N ILE A 19 2.12 -11.73 -11.19
CA ILE A 19 2.44 -10.76 -12.25
C ILE A 19 3.79 -10.14 -11.88
N ALA A 20 4.85 -10.45 -12.62
CA ALA A 20 6.18 -9.94 -12.29
C ALA A 20 6.38 -8.52 -12.84
N ASP A 21 7.00 -7.63 -12.08
CA ASP A 21 7.25 -6.24 -12.52
C ASP A 21 8.28 -6.11 -13.67
N ASN A 22 9.00 -7.20 -14.00
CA ASN A 22 9.88 -7.32 -15.16
C ASN A 22 9.24 -8.06 -16.36
N GLU A 23 7.97 -8.49 -16.27
CA GLU A 23 7.33 -9.20 -17.38
C GLU A 23 6.98 -8.23 -18.53
N SER A 24 7.18 -8.66 -19.77
CA SER A 24 6.75 -7.88 -20.93
C SER A 24 5.22 -7.83 -21.00
N GLY A 25 4.65 -6.69 -21.35
CA GLY A 25 3.21 -6.55 -21.57
C GLY A 25 2.41 -5.98 -20.39
N LEU A 26 3.07 -5.59 -19.29
CA LEU A 26 2.41 -4.91 -18.16
C LEU A 26 1.63 -3.65 -18.58
N PHE A 27 2.15 -2.89 -19.55
CA PHE A 27 1.45 -1.75 -20.11
C PHE A 27 0.12 -2.16 -20.78
N GLU A 28 0.13 -3.20 -21.61
CA GLU A 28 -1.08 -3.67 -22.29
C GLU A 28 -2.06 -4.32 -21.30
N LEU A 29 -1.54 -5.04 -20.30
CA LEU A 29 -2.33 -5.55 -19.18
C LEU A 29 -3.07 -4.40 -18.49
N GLN A 30 -2.35 -3.35 -18.08
CA GLN A 30 -2.94 -2.21 -17.40
C GLN A 30 -3.93 -1.43 -18.28
N LYS A 31 -3.68 -1.36 -19.59
CA LYS A 31 -4.60 -0.77 -20.57
C LYS A 31 -5.87 -1.59 -20.78
N SER A 32 -5.80 -2.90 -20.57
CA SER A 32 -6.96 -3.82 -20.64
C SER A 32 -7.80 -3.84 -19.37
N GLN A 33 -7.23 -3.45 -18.22
CA GLN A 33 -7.91 -3.41 -16.93
C GLN A 33 -9.11 -2.44 -16.92
N ARG A 34 -10.19 -2.85 -16.28
CA ARG A 34 -11.42 -2.07 -16.09
C ARG A 34 -11.90 -2.22 -14.66
N THR A 35 -12.45 -1.14 -14.12
CA THR A 35 -13.00 -1.10 -12.76
C THR A 35 -14.16 -0.11 -12.71
N GLU A 36 -15.14 -0.41 -11.86
CA GLU A 36 -16.30 0.48 -11.62
C GLU A 36 -15.94 1.65 -10.69
N LEU A 37 -14.77 1.61 -10.05
CA LEU A 37 -14.28 2.65 -9.14
C LEU A 37 -13.57 3.77 -9.93
N PRO A 38 -14.15 4.98 -10.03
CA PRO A 38 -13.57 6.05 -10.86
C PRO A 38 -12.14 6.43 -10.46
N ALA A 39 -11.85 6.43 -9.14
CA ALA A 39 -10.52 6.72 -8.63
C ALA A 39 -9.47 5.68 -9.06
N MET A 40 -9.85 4.41 -9.16
CA MET A 40 -8.95 3.36 -9.64
C MET A 40 -8.79 3.43 -11.16
N GLN A 41 -9.85 3.72 -11.91
CA GLN A 41 -9.72 3.94 -13.36
C GLN A 41 -8.78 5.13 -13.66
N GLN A 42 -8.92 6.23 -12.92
CA GLN A 42 -8.03 7.39 -13.03
C GLN A 42 -6.56 7.04 -12.74
N LEU A 43 -6.29 6.17 -11.76
CA LEU A 43 -4.94 5.68 -11.46
C LEU A 43 -4.33 4.93 -12.65
N LEU A 44 -5.10 4.05 -13.29
CA LEU A 44 -4.67 3.29 -14.47
C LEU A 44 -4.41 4.23 -15.66
N ASP A 45 -5.36 5.13 -15.94
CA ASP A 45 -5.28 6.07 -17.05
C ASP A 45 -4.07 7.02 -16.90
N ALA A 46 -3.76 7.44 -15.66
CA ALA A 46 -2.59 8.26 -15.38
C ALA A 46 -1.27 7.55 -15.72
N ASN A 47 -1.12 6.28 -15.33
CA ASN A 47 0.07 5.49 -15.67
C ASN A 47 0.22 5.34 -17.19
N ILE A 48 -0.85 5.00 -17.89
CA ILE A 48 -0.88 4.83 -19.36
C ILE A 48 -0.47 6.15 -20.03
N ARG A 49 -1.08 7.26 -19.62
CA ARG A 49 -0.79 8.59 -20.17
C ARG A 49 0.65 9.01 -19.93
N ILE A 50 1.21 8.74 -18.74
CA ILE A 50 2.62 9.04 -18.45
C ILE A 50 3.53 8.27 -19.40
N ILE A 51 3.26 6.98 -19.64
CA ILE A 51 4.08 6.16 -20.54
C ILE A 51 3.98 6.67 -21.97
N GLU A 52 2.76 6.81 -22.52
CA GLU A 52 2.55 7.23 -23.91
C GLU A 52 3.12 8.63 -24.18
N LEU A 53 2.92 9.59 -23.25
CA LEU A 53 3.47 10.94 -23.39
C LEU A 53 5.00 10.93 -23.32
N SER A 54 5.58 10.17 -22.39
CA SER A 54 7.04 10.09 -22.27
C SER A 54 7.67 9.50 -23.53
N GLU A 55 7.08 8.43 -24.09
CA GLU A 55 7.51 7.86 -25.37
C GLU A 55 7.42 8.87 -26.51
N SER A 56 6.31 9.61 -26.62
CA SER A 56 6.11 10.61 -27.67
C SER A 56 7.12 11.77 -27.61
N LEU A 57 7.67 12.05 -26.43
CA LEU A 57 8.64 13.11 -26.19
C LEU A 57 10.09 12.61 -26.16
N GLY A 58 10.32 11.30 -26.37
CA GLY A 58 11.65 10.69 -26.25
C GLY A 58 12.23 10.70 -24.83
N VAL A 59 11.37 10.76 -23.81
CA VAL A 59 11.74 10.76 -22.39
C VAL A 59 11.59 9.35 -21.82
N LYS A 60 12.61 8.87 -21.08
CA LYS A 60 12.51 7.61 -20.34
C LYS A 60 11.66 7.80 -19.08
N SER A 61 10.60 7.01 -18.94
CA SER A 61 9.72 7.01 -17.76
C SER A 61 9.86 5.74 -16.92
N TYR A 62 9.70 5.90 -15.61
CA TYR A 62 9.83 4.83 -14.62
C TYR A 62 8.65 4.97 -13.63
N ILE A 63 7.75 3.99 -13.61
CA ILE A 63 6.59 3.95 -12.72
C ILE A 63 6.96 3.12 -11.49
N PHE A 64 7.31 3.83 -10.41
CA PHE A 64 7.48 3.23 -9.10
C PHE A 64 6.11 2.92 -8.46
N CYS A 65 5.92 1.68 -8.01
CA CYS A 65 4.70 1.15 -7.43
C CYS A 65 4.97 0.76 -5.96
N PRO A 66 4.73 1.67 -4.99
CA PRO A 66 4.79 1.31 -3.58
C PRO A 66 3.63 0.36 -3.23
N CYS A 67 3.86 -0.53 -2.28
CA CYS A 67 2.85 -1.43 -1.73
C CYS A 67 2.38 -0.95 -0.34
N MET A 68 2.06 -1.85 0.60
CA MET A 68 1.89 -1.47 1.99
C MET A 68 3.26 -1.14 2.60
N VAL A 69 3.57 0.16 2.62
CA VAL A 69 4.82 0.68 3.16
C VAL A 69 4.68 0.89 4.66
N TYR A 70 5.51 0.23 5.46
CA TYR A 70 5.46 0.27 6.93
C TYR A 70 6.81 0.65 7.57
N GLY A 71 6.79 0.94 8.88
CA GLY A 71 7.95 1.31 9.64
C GLY A 71 8.12 2.83 9.78
N LYS A 72 8.92 3.23 10.77
CA LYS A 72 9.11 4.64 11.12
C LYS A 72 9.85 5.40 10.01
N GLY A 73 9.17 6.37 9.41
CA GLY A 73 9.77 7.24 8.41
C GLY A 73 10.77 8.24 9.01
N GLU A 74 11.90 8.44 8.34
CA GLU A 74 12.94 9.41 8.72
C GLU A 74 12.78 10.77 8.04
N GLY A 75 11.85 10.88 7.09
CA GLY A 75 11.61 12.09 6.30
C GLY A 75 10.58 13.04 6.91
N PHE A 76 10.33 14.15 6.20
CA PHE A 76 9.38 15.21 6.57
C PHE A 76 7.90 14.87 6.26
N GLY A 77 7.64 13.76 5.57
CA GLY A 77 6.30 13.30 5.20
C GLY A 77 5.63 12.49 6.31
N ASN A 78 4.78 11.54 5.91
CA ASN A 78 4.22 10.58 6.85
C ASN A 78 5.33 9.72 7.46
N GLN A 79 5.39 9.68 8.79
CA GLN A 79 6.35 8.86 9.54
C GLN A 79 5.76 7.50 9.96
N VAL A 80 4.50 7.24 9.61
CA VAL A 80 3.75 6.01 9.89
C VAL A 80 3.03 5.57 8.61
N SER A 81 2.71 4.28 8.51
CA SER A 81 2.00 3.72 7.35
C SER A 81 0.59 4.30 7.19
N ILE A 82 0.16 4.52 5.95
CA ILE A 82 -1.20 4.97 5.67
C ILE A 82 -2.21 3.85 5.93
N GLN A 83 -1.89 2.61 5.57
CA GLN A 83 -2.84 1.49 5.64
C GLN A 83 -3.02 0.98 7.06
N THR A 84 -1.95 0.86 7.85
CA THR A 84 -2.08 0.46 9.27
C THR A 84 -2.79 1.54 10.08
N VAL A 85 -2.54 2.83 9.80
CA VAL A 85 -3.31 3.95 10.37
C VAL A 85 -4.80 3.81 10.05
N ALA A 86 -5.15 3.47 8.81
CA ALA A 86 -6.54 3.30 8.39
C ALA A 86 -7.22 2.14 9.14
N ILE A 87 -6.54 1.00 9.32
CA ILE A 87 -7.05 -0.14 10.11
C ILE A 87 -7.21 0.24 11.58
N VAL A 88 -6.22 0.91 12.19
CA VAL A 88 -6.29 1.36 13.59
C VAL A 88 -7.44 2.35 13.79
N SER A 89 -7.61 3.30 12.87
CA SER A 89 -8.66 4.33 12.96
C SER A 89 -10.06 3.73 12.86
N THR A 90 -10.26 2.83 11.91
CA THR A 90 -11.53 2.12 11.74
C THR A 90 -11.83 1.15 12.88
N ALA A 91 -10.81 0.47 13.42
CA ALA A 91 -10.96 -0.40 14.58
C ALA A 91 -11.40 0.38 15.83
N LYS A 92 -10.80 1.55 16.07
CA LYS A 92 -11.23 2.45 17.17
C LYS A 92 -12.65 2.97 16.97
N ALA A 93 -13.01 3.36 15.74
CA ALA A 93 -14.34 3.89 15.44
C ALA A 93 -15.46 2.83 15.53
N THR A 94 -15.15 1.58 15.20
CA THR A 94 -16.11 0.45 15.21
C THR A 94 -16.03 -0.40 16.49
N GLY A 95 -15.03 -0.15 17.33
CA GLY A 95 -14.72 -0.87 18.56
C GLY A 95 -14.04 -2.23 18.36
N ARG A 96 -13.80 -2.66 17.10
CA ARG A 96 -13.22 -3.97 16.74
C ARG A 96 -12.53 -3.91 15.37
N VAL A 97 -11.54 -4.77 15.13
CA VAL A 97 -10.97 -4.89 13.76
C VAL A 97 -11.96 -5.60 12.84
N ARG A 98 -12.15 -5.06 11.63
CA ARG A 98 -13.09 -5.55 10.63
C ARG A 98 -12.39 -6.05 9.38
N ASP A 99 -12.75 -7.26 8.94
CA ASP A 99 -12.30 -7.85 7.70
C ASP A 99 -13.26 -7.51 6.56
N LEU A 100 -12.70 -7.03 5.46
CA LEU A 100 -13.40 -6.68 4.23
C LEU A 100 -13.03 -7.60 3.06
N ASN A 101 -12.19 -8.60 3.28
CA ASN A 101 -11.79 -9.55 2.26
C ASN A 101 -12.90 -10.58 2.03
N LYS A 102 -13.04 -11.00 0.78
CA LYS A 102 -13.96 -12.08 0.40
C LYS A 102 -13.37 -13.48 0.62
N SER A 103 -12.05 -13.56 0.87
CA SER A 103 -11.29 -14.80 1.01
C SER A 103 -10.24 -14.65 2.11
N ASP A 104 -10.04 -15.71 2.90
CA ASP A 104 -8.99 -15.82 3.93
C ASP A 104 -7.57 -15.97 3.34
N GLU A 105 -7.48 -16.12 2.01
CA GLU A 105 -6.22 -16.18 1.26
C GLU A 105 -5.78 -14.80 0.75
N ALA A 106 -6.63 -13.77 0.88
CA ALA A 106 -6.32 -12.43 0.39
C ALA A 106 -5.04 -11.89 1.04
N ALA A 107 -4.09 -11.50 0.19
CA ALA A 107 -2.75 -11.09 0.60
C ALA A 107 -2.25 -9.88 -0.19
N TRP A 108 -1.45 -9.07 0.49
CA TRP A 108 -0.97 -7.81 -0.05
C TRP A 108 0.56 -7.71 0.00
N PRO A 109 1.22 -7.13 -1.02
CA PRO A 109 2.64 -6.87 -0.96
C PRO A 109 2.97 -5.87 0.15
N VAL A 110 4.10 -6.09 0.84
CA VAL A 110 4.59 -5.24 1.93
C VAL A 110 6.04 -4.85 1.72
N CYS A 111 6.44 -3.70 2.24
CA CYS A 111 7.81 -3.24 2.18
C CYS A 111 8.10 -2.30 3.35
N HIS A 112 9.23 -2.51 4.04
CA HIS A 112 9.69 -1.55 5.02
C HIS A 112 10.08 -0.22 4.32
N VAL A 113 9.81 0.92 4.94
CA VAL A 113 10.03 2.25 4.34
C VAL A 113 11.47 2.48 3.88
N VAL A 114 12.43 1.93 4.62
CA VAL A 114 13.86 1.95 4.25
C VAL A 114 14.11 1.17 2.95
N ASP A 115 13.57 -0.04 2.83
CA ASP A 115 13.75 -0.87 1.63
C ASP A 115 13.06 -0.25 0.41
N ASN A 116 11.88 0.36 0.62
CA ASN A 116 11.18 1.12 -0.40
C ASN A 116 12.03 2.30 -0.92
N ALA A 117 12.71 3.04 -0.03
CA ALA A 117 13.64 4.10 -0.41
C ALA A 117 14.90 3.55 -1.13
N LEU A 118 15.41 2.41 -0.69
CA LEU A 118 16.57 1.75 -1.32
C LEU A 118 16.29 1.30 -2.75
N LEU A 119 15.05 0.95 -3.11
CA LEU A 119 14.70 0.65 -4.50
C LEU A 119 14.80 1.90 -5.40
N TYR A 120 14.32 3.05 -4.94
CA TYR A 120 14.54 4.32 -5.67
C TYR A 120 16.02 4.58 -5.91
N ILE A 121 16.86 4.35 -4.89
CA ILE A 121 18.30 4.52 -5.00
C ILE A 121 18.90 3.54 -6.01
N ALA A 122 18.45 2.29 -6.04
CA ALA A 122 18.92 1.28 -7.00
C ALA A 122 18.57 1.65 -8.45
N ILE A 123 17.35 2.13 -8.70
CA ILE A 123 16.92 2.61 -10.02
C ILE A 123 17.80 3.80 -10.45
N LEU A 124 17.96 4.80 -9.59
CA LEU A 124 18.79 5.98 -9.89
C LEU A 124 20.25 5.63 -10.14
N ARG A 125 20.83 4.74 -9.32
CA ARG A 125 22.21 4.25 -9.53
C ARG A 125 22.35 3.63 -10.91
N THR A 126 21.44 2.73 -11.29
CA THR A 126 21.47 2.05 -12.58
C THR A 126 21.42 3.03 -13.75
N ILE A 127 20.50 4.00 -13.69
CA ILE A 127 20.37 5.09 -14.68
C ILE A 127 21.68 5.88 -14.80
N LEU A 128 22.27 6.29 -13.67
CA LEU A 128 23.47 7.13 -13.65
C LEU A 128 24.74 6.39 -14.08
N SER A 129 24.82 5.08 -13.84
CA SER A 129 25.92 4.23 -14.32
C SER A 129 25.81 3.84 -15.80
N SER A 130 24.89 4.43 -16.55
CA SER A 130 24.58 4.05 -17.95
C SER A 130 24.20 2.57 -18.11
N GLY A 131 23.69 1.95 -17.04
CA GLY A 131 23.09 0.63 -17.10
C GLY A 131 21.71 0.72 -17.76
N ASP A 132 21.28 -0.38 -18.37
CA ASP A 132 19.93 -0.48 -18.89
C ASP A 132 19.00 -1.08 -17.83
N CYS A 133 17.98 -0.32 -17.44
CA CYS A 133 16.86 -0.80 -16.65
C CYS A 133 15.59 -0.37 -17.37
N GLY A 134 14.57 -1.22 -17.34
CA GLY A 134 13.37 -1.05 -18.14
C GLY A 134 12.72 0.31 -17.88
N HIS A 135 12.21 0.89 -18.95
CA HIS A 135 11.55 2.19 -18.95
C HIS A 135 10.35 2.16 -19.88
N GLY A 136 9.52 3.21 -19.85
CA GLY A 136 8.31 3.28 -20.68
C GLY A 136 7.39 2.11 -20.38
N ARG A 137 7.00 1.37 -21.42
CA ARG A 137 6.13 0.19 -21.32
C ARG A 137 6.67 -0.95 -20.45
N ASN A 138 7.99 -1.02 -20.26
CA ASN A 138 8.65 -2.00 -19.41
C ASN A 138 9.18 -1.34 -18.12
N GLY A 139 8.68 -0.17 -17.75
CA GLY A 139 9.23 0.66 -16.67
C GLY A 139 8.51 0.57 -15.34
N PHE A 140 7.87 -0.55 -15.01
CA PHE A 140 7.18 -0.71 -13.72
C PHE A 140 8.11 -1.33 -12.67
N TYR A 141 8.08 -0.81 -11.45
CA TYR A 141 8.94 -1.27 -10.36
C TYR A 141 8.15 -1.42 -9.07
N LEU A 142 8.03 -2.64 -8.56
CA LEU A 142 7.40 -2.90 -7.26
C LEU A 142 8.45 -2.87 -6.15
N ALA A 143 8.27 -1.98 -5.18
CA ALA A 143 8.97 -2.09 -3.91
C ALA A 143 8.23 -3.06 -3.00
N SER A 144 8.63 -4.33 -2.97
CA SER A 144 8.06 -5.34 -2.08
C SER A 144 9.08 -6.41 -1.70
N SER A 145 9.18 -6.73 -0.40
CA SER A 145 9.96 -7.88 0.06
C SER A 145 9.17 -9.19 0.01
N GLY A 146 7.86 -9.12 -0.20
CA GLY A 146 6.96 -10.26 -0.32
C GLY A 146 5.52 -9.87 0.00
N ARG A 147 4.66 -10.86 0.23
CA ARG A 147 3.23 -10.67 0.49
C ARG A 147 2.89 -11.25 1.86
N VAL A 148 1.96 -10.62 2.56
CA VAL A 148 1.40 -11.13 3.81
C VAL A 148 -0.12 -11.21 3.70
N ALA A 149 -0.73 -12.18 4.38
CA ALA A 149 -2.18 -12.31 4.40
C ALA A 149 -2.80 -11.18 5.23
N TRP A 150 -3.92 -10.62 4.75
CA TRP A 150 -4.63 -9.56 5.47
C TRP A 150 -5.07 -10.00 6.87
N LYS A 151 -5.49 -11.26 7.02
CA LYS A 151 -5.89 -11.83 8.31
C LYS A 151 -4.80 -11.72 9.38
N ASP A 152 -3.54 -11.89 9.01
CA ASP A 152 -2.41 -11.84 9.94
C ASP A 152 -2.12 -10.39 10.36
N VAL A 153 -2.22 -9.46 9.40
CA VAL A 153 -2.13 -8.01 9.68
C VAL A 153 -3.25 -7.57 10.62
N TYR A 154 -4.49 -7.94 10.33
CA TYR A 154 -5.65 -7.60 11.17
C TYR A 154 -5.56 -8.22 12.56
N ALA A 155 -5.15 -9.49 12.67
CA ALA A 155 -4.99 -10.16 13.96
C ALA A 155 -3.90 -9.50 14.82
N SER A 156 -2.78 -9.11 14.18
CA SER A 156 -1.67 -8.41 14.86
C SER A 156 -2.12 -7.04 15.38
N ILE A 157 -2.85 -6.25 14.57
CA ILE A 157 -3.41 -4.96 15.00
C ILE A 157 -4.46 -5.14 16.10
N SER A 158 -5.35 -6.13 15.96
CA SER A 158 -6.39 -6.41 16.96
C SER A 158 -5.77 -6.74 18.33
N THR A 159 -4.73 -7.57 18.32
CA THR A 159 -3.96 -7.91 19.53
C THR A 159 -3.29 -6.68 20.14
N ALA A 160 -2.61 -5.86 19.33
CA ALA A 160 -1.95 -4.64 19.79
C ALA A 160 -2.94 -3.62 20.37
N LEU A 161 -4.12 -3.45 19.77
CA LEU A 161 -5.15 -2.53 20.27
C LEU A 161 -5.81 -3.04 21.56
N SER A 162 -6.09 -4.35 21.64
CA SER A 162 -6.68 -4.97 22.84
C SER A 162 -5.73 -4.90 24.03
N LYS A 163 -4.42 -5.16 23.82
CA LYS A 163 -3.36 -4.98 24.83
C LYS A 163 -3.35 -3.57 25.44
N ARG A 164 -3.76 -2.55 24.65
CA ARG A 164 -3.84 -1.14 25.06
C ARG A 164 -5.23 -0.72 25.57
N GLY A 165 -6.19 -1.64 25.65
CA GLY A 165 -7.56 -1.34 26.07
C GLY A 165 -8.33 -0.43 25.11
N LEU A 166 -7.88 -0.32 23.85
CA LEU A 166 -8.51 0.54 22.83
C LEU A 166 -9.69 -0.15 22.12
N ILE A 167 -9.80 -1.47 22.27
CA ILE A 167 -10.93 -2.29 21.83
C ILE A 167 -11.22 -3.35 22.92
N GLU A 168 -12.47 -3.83 22.99
CA GLU A 168 -12.95 -4.70 24.07
C GLU A 168 -12.18 -6.03 24.20
N ALA A 169 -11.87 -6.66 23.07
CA ALA A 169 -11.16 -7.94 23.01
C ALA A 169 -10.45 -8.10 21.65
N SER A 170 -9.37 -8.88 21.64
CA SER A 170 -8.71 -9.31 20.41
C SER A 170 -9.66 -10.21 19.59
N GLY A 171 -9.69 -9.98 18.28
CA GLY A 171 -10.56 -10.65 17.33
C GLY A 171 -10.70 -9.86 16.03
N VAL A 172 -10.98 -10.57 14.95
CA VAL A 172 -11.25 -10.02 13.62
C VAL A 172 -12.63 -10.50 13.20
N TYR A 173 -13.47 -9.59 12.73
CA TYR A 173 -14.87 -9.86 12.43
C TYR A 173 -15.23 -9.34 11.04
N PRO A 174 -16.18 -9.96 10.31
CA PRO A 174 -16.66 -9.39 9.07
C PRO A 174 -17.26 -7.99 9.29
N ALA A 175 -17.18 -7.14 8.27
CA ALA A 175 -17.97 -5.90 8.21
C ALA A 175 -19.28 -6.13 7.47
N ASP A 176 -20.37 -5.62 8.04
CA ASP A 176 -21.63 -5.40 7.34
C ASP A 176 -21.73 -3.95 6.83
N ASP A 177 -22.88 -3.62 6.25
CA ASP A 177 -23.13 -2.32 5.62
C ASP A 177 -23.06 -1.14 6.63
N ASP A 178 -23.46 -1.37 7.88
CA ASP A 178 -23.43 -0.40 8.97
C ASP A 178 -21.99 -0.14 9.42
N PHE A 179 -21.18 -1.19 9.57
CA PHE A 179 -19.76 -1.04 9.86
C PHE A 179 -19.03 -0.34 8.72
N LEU A 180 -19.34 -0.66 7.46
CA LEU A 180 -18.76 0.04 6.31
C LEU A 180 -19.03 1.55 6.34
N ALA A 181 -20.24 1.98 6.73
CA ALA A 181 -20.57 3.40 6.85
C ALA A 181 -19.73 4.09 7.95
N ARG A 182 -19.60 3.46 9.12
CA ARG A 182 -18.76 3.98 10.23
C ARG A 182 -17.27 4.01 9.87
N MET A 183 -16.80 3.02 9.12
CA MET A 183 -15.43 2.97 8.62
C MET A 183 -15.17 4.09 7.60
N ALA A 184 -16.12 4.35 6.70
CA ALA A 184 -16.05 5.46 5.74
C ALA A 184 -15.91 6.82 6.44
N GLU A 185 -16.73 7.06 7.47
CA GLU A 185 -16.66 8.25 8.31
C GLU A 185 -15.30 8.38 9.00
N ALA A 186 -14.80 7.30 9.62
CA ALA A 186 -13.51 7.30 10.31
C ALA A 186 -12.31 7.57 9.36
N LEU A 187 -12.45 7.22 8.08
CA LEU A 187 -11.43 7.47 7.05
C LEU A 187 -11.61 8.81 6.33
N ASN A 188 -12.69 9.55 6.61
CA ASN A 188 -13.10 10.70 5.81
C ASN A 188 -13.10 10.39 4.31
N SER A 189 -13.70 9.26 3.95
CA SER A 189 -13.65 8.69 2.61
C SER A 189 -15.04 8.23 2.16
N PRO A 190 -15.35 8.25 0.85
CA PRO A 190 -16.54 7.57 0.32
C PRO A 190 -16.55 6.09 0.70
N LYS A 191 -17.75 5.51 0.86
CA LYS A 191 -17.96 4.14 1.33
C LYS A 191 -17.35 3.10 0.38
N GLU A 192 -17.51 3.32 -0.92
CA GLU A 192 -16.94 2.51 -2.00
C GLU A 192 -15.40 2.48 -2.00
N MET A 193 -14.75 3.46 -1.35
CA MET A 193 -13.30 3.54 -1.23
C MET A 193 -12.75 2.92 0.06
N VAL A 194 -13.60 2.41 0.96
CA VAL A 194 -13.16 1.75 2.20
C VAL A 194 -12.44 0.43 1.90
N ALA A 195 -13.05 -0.47 1.12
CA ALA A 195 -12.43 -1.74 0.77
C ALA A 195 -11.10 -1.57 0.01
N PRO A 196 -10.99 -0.71 -1.04
CA PRO A 196 -9.71 -0.44 -1.69
C PRO A 196 -8.62 0.17 -0.81
N GLN A 197 -8.95 0.69 0.38
CA GLN A 197 -7.97 1.16 1.35
C GLN A 197 -7.46 0.07 2.28
N LEU A 198 -8.32 -0.89 2.59
CA LEU A 198 -8.15 -1.79 3.73
C LEU A 198 -8.07 -3.26 3.36
N SER A 199 -8.42 -3.67 2.14
CA SER A 199 -8.48 -5.07 1.72
C SER A 199 -8.12 -5.24 0.25
N GLY A 200 -8.21 -6.48 -0.26
CA GLY A 200 -8.03 -6.82 -1.66
C GLY A 200 -6.90 -7.81 -1.88
N GLU A 201 -6.78 -8.25 -3.13
CA GLU A 201 -5.79 -9.21 -3.56
C GLU A 201 -4.87 -8.57 -4.60
N CYS A 202 -3.55 -8.66 -4.36
CA CYS A 202 -2.55 -8.14 -5.28
C CYS A 202 -1.41 -9.15 -5.44
N THR A 203 -1.31 -9.74 -6.63
CA THR A 203 -0.30 -10.75 -6.99
C THR A 203 0.91 -10.16 -7.71
N PHE A 204 1.03 -8.83 -7.74
CA PHE A 204 2.17 -8.14 -8.31
C PHE A 204 3.45 -8.49 -7.54
N ALA A 205 4.51 -8.87 -8.25
CA ALA A 205 5.70 -9.47 -7.67
C ALA A 205 6.96 -8.70 -8.08
N ALA A 206 7.79 -8.37 -7.09
CA ALA A 206 9.03 -7.65 -7.29
C ALA A 206 10.10 -8.62 -7.81
N LYS A 207 10.54 -8.40 -9.05
CA LYS A 207 11.64 -9.11 -9.72
C LYS A 207 12.68 -8.12 -10.22
N TYR A 208 12.25 -7.00 -10.79
CA TYR A 208 13.13 -6.08 -11.48
C TYR A 208 14.12 -5.41 -10.53
N GLY A 209 13.65 -5.01 -9.34
CA GLY A 209 14.51 -4.51 -8.27
C GLY A 209 15.67 -5.48 -7.97
N TYR A 210 15.38 -6.78 -7.90
CA TYR A 210 16.40 -7.80 -7.63
C TYR A 210 17.44 -7.91 -8.76
N GLU A 211 17.03 -7.71 -10.02
CA GLU A 211 17.95 -7.72 -11.16
C GLU A 211 18.91 -6.53 -11.14
N ILE A 212 18.44 -5.35 -10.70
CA ILE A 212 19.25 -4.13 -10.58
C ILE A 212 20.00 -4.02 -9.23
N GLY A 213 20.10 -5.11 -8.49
CA GLY A 213 20.88 -5.19 -7.25
C GLY A 213 20.18 -4.66 -5.99
N TRP A 214 18.90 -4.30 -6.05
CA TRP A 214 18.12 -4.03 -4.84
C TRP A 214 17.90 -5.33 -4.06
N ARG A 215 18.16 -5.29 -2.75
CA ARG A 215 17.90 -6.40 -1.83
C ARG A 215 17.24 -5.80 -0.58
N PRO A 216 15.97 -6.12 -0.30
CA PRO A 216 15.33 -5.65 0.92
C PRO A 216 16.04 -6.27 2.14
N SER A 217 16.21 -5.47 3.18
CA SER A 217 16.81 -5.87 4.46
C SER A 217 15.80 -6.59 5.34
N PHE A 218 14.50 -6.34 5.14
CA PHE A 218 13.42 -6.87 5.95
C PHE A 218 12.57 -7.87 5.15
N GLN A 219 12.41 -9.07 5.70
CA GLN A 219 11.48 -10.07 5.17
C GLN A 219 10.02 -9.59 5.29
N PRO A 220 9.07 -10.11 4.51
CA PRO A 220 7.69 -9.63 4.55
C PRO A 220 7.04 -9.81 5.94
N GLU A 221 7.37 -10.87 6.68
CA GLU A 221 6.82 -11.17 8.01
C GLU A 221 7.20 -10.13 9.07
N HIS A 222 8.27 -9.36 8.85
CA HIS A 222 8.73 -8.34 9.78
C HIS A 222 7.66 -7.24 10.02
N ILE A 223 6.70 -7.04 9.11
CA ILE A 223 5.56 -6.15 9.37
C ILE A 223 4.71 -6.61 10.56
N LEU A 224 4.58 -7.92 10.75
CA LEU A 224 3.80 -8.51 11.84
C LEU A 224 4.59 -8.41 13.15
N GLU A 225 5.90 -8.66 13.10
CA GLU A 225 6.81 -8.51 14.23
C GLU A 225 6.85 -7.07 14.75
N ALA A 226 6.91 -6.10 13.84
CA ALA A 226 6.96 -4.68 14.15
C ALA A 226 5.57 -4.06 14.44
N MET A 227 4.47 -4.82 14.37
CA MET A 227 3.13 -4.26 14.41
C MET A 227 2.79 -3.62 15.77
N ASP A 228 3.28 -4.18 16.88
CA ASP A 228 3.04 -3.61 18.21
C ASP A 228 3.68 -2.21 18.34
N ASP A 229 4.91 -2.06 17.85
CA ASP A 229 5.64 -0.79 17.81
C ASP A 229 5.02 0.18 16.81
N GLU A 230 4.58 -0.29 15.63
CA GLU A 230 3.88 0.52 14.63
C GLU A 230 2.59 1.12 15.22
N VAL A 231 1.83 0.36 16.01
CA VAL A 231 0.65 0.88 16.71
C VAL A 231 1.01 2.00 17.69
N ASP A 232 2.11 1.87 18.45
CA ASP A 232 2.57 2.96 19.32
C ASP A 232 2.97 4.21 18.52
N LEU A 233 3.66 4.04 17.39
CA LEU A 233 4.01 5.14 16.50
C LEU A 233 2.77 5.84 15.95
N ILE A 234 1.74 5.10 15.58
CA ILE A 234 0.45 5.64 15.08
C ILE A 234 -0.24 6.47 16.17
N LEU A 235 -0.30 5.95 17.40
CA LEU A 235 -0.95 6.64 18.53
C LEU A 235 -0.20 7.93 18.91
N ALA A 236 1.13 7.90 18.89
CA ALA A 236 1.95 9.09 19.11
C ALA A 236 1.75 10.14 18.00
N SER A 237 1.78 9.73 16.73
CA SER A 237 1.59 10.63 15.58
C SER A 237 0.23 11.33 15.56
N ASN A 238 -0.84 10.62 15.96
CA ASN A 238 -2.18 11.20 16.05
C ASN A 238 -2.29 12.23 17.18
N SER A 239 -1.64 11.98 18.32
CA SER A 239 -1.55 12.93 19.44
C SER A 239 -0.89 14.23 18.97
N ASP A 240 0.25 14.16 18.29
CA ASP A 240 0.96 15.33 17.74
C ASP A 240 0.11 16.13 16.75
N LYS A 241 -0.64 15.46 15.87
CA LYS A 241 -1.54 16.13 14.92
C LYS A 241 -2.68 16.86 15.63
N SER A 242 -3.25 16.26 16.67
CA SER A 242 -4.30 16.88 17.48
C SER A 242 -3.80 18.13 18.21
N GLU A 243 -2.59 18.09 18.80
CA GLU A 243 -1.99 19.23 19.48
C GLU A 243 -1.66 20.38 18.52
N ARG A 244 -1.14 20.06 17.33
CA ARG A 244 -0.87 21.07 16.28
C ARG A 244 -2.14 21.72 15.77
N THR A 245 -3.24 20.97 15.68
CA THR A 245 -4.54 21.50 15.24
C THR A 245 -5.16 22.40 16.32
N GLN A 246 -5.08 22.01 17.59
CA GLN A 246 -5.52 22.86 18.71
C GLN A 246 -4.72 24.16 18.83
N LYS A 247 -3.39 24.12 18.65
CA LYS A 247 -2.54 25.33 18.65
C LYS A 247 -2.81 26.27 17.48
N LYS A 248 -3.29 25.76 16.33
CA LYS A 248 -3.66 26.58 15.17
C LYS A 248 -5.07 27.20 15.27
N GLY A 249 -5.96 26.63 16.08
CA GLY A 249 -7.30 27.18 16.34
C GLY A 249 -7.36 28.22 17.46
N ALA A 250 -6.22 28.55 18.08
CA ALA A 250 -6.13 29.48 19.22
C ALA A 250 -5.64 30.90 18.84
N PHE A 251 -5.64 31.25 17.55
CA PHE A 251 -5.31 32.57 17.03
C PHE A 251 -6.40 33.10 16.10
#